data_AF-A0A0K0SX55-F1
#
_entry.id   AF-A0A0K0SX55-F1
#
_cell.length_a   1.000
_cell.length_b   1.000
_cell.length_c   1.000
_cell.angle_alpha   90.00
_cell.angle_beta   90.00
_cell.angle_gamma   90.00
#
_symmetry.space_group_name_H-M   'P 1'
#
loop_
_entity.id
_entity.type
_entity.pdbx_description
1 polymer ?
#
loop_
_entity_poly.entity_id
_entity_poly.type
_entity_poly.pdbx_seq_one_letter_code
_entity_poly.pdbx_strand_id
1 'polypeptide(L)'
;MMTDISPAQTITLAKIRHIEELERLDSCIAFVEKIGQLIHQLQIERGASCLFIASGGQRFSAERAEIVAQNQSIETVFTAALQQHLDRNSRADAKQLTLISWILLGLDQLTTLRHQITLLNISFADSIESFNRLIGSLIALIFEITDSSVNSKISTCLLTLYNLIQGKEFAGQERAVGAYLFGSGSLQLPHQQKLFELIAQQERHFELVCQFGSKELCEAWQQWQASDWQLQHAKYRAKLTSARDQQTLTPSHADLWFDLCSRRLSEMWQIQCQLVDTMHELLAGLTRQAKQDYEQTRQYLQTIQASPQANLNSTFFNLAIPVENALNFQAHDTSQTYPMASMIALLQHQSRQIADMETELSDTKKALTERKLIERAKGLLMSTLGVTEMEAYKTLRSTAMEQNRKVIDIAENILASHRQPG
;
A
#
# COMPACT_ATOMS: atom_id res chain seq x y z
N MET A 1 -21.58 16.79 37.96
CA MET A 1 -22.68 17.24 37.09
C MET A 1 -22.56 16.48 35.79
N MET A 2 -23.44 15.49 35.57
CA MET A 2 -23.55 14.83 34.28
C MET A 2 -24.04 15.89 33.29
N THR A 3 -23.22 16.29 32.33
CA THR A 3 -23.68 17.08 31.19
C THR A 3 -24.69 16.20 30.44
N ASP A 4 -25.97 16.53 30.52
CA ASP A 4 -27.03 15.79 29.85
C ASP A 4 -26.71 15.66 28.36
N ILE A 5 -26.61 14.42 27.89
CA ILE A 5 -26.33 14.08 26.49
C ILE A 5 -27.51 14.57 25.64
N SER A 6 -27.25 15.45 24.67
CA SER A 6 -28.26 15.95 23.74
C SER A 6 -27.97 15.60 22.28
N PRO A 7 -28.99 15.53 21.40
CA PRO A 7 -28.79 15.32 19.96
C PRO A 7 -27.84 16.33 19.31
N ALA A 8 -27.90 17.60 19.73
CA ALA A 8 -27.01 18.63 19.22
C ALA A 8 -25.53 18.35 19.59
N GLN A 9 -25.27 17.89 20.81
CA GLN A 9 -23.93 17.52 21.25
C GLN A 9 -23.42 16.28 20.52
N THR A 10 -24.25 15.24 20.32
CA THR A 10 -23.83 14.01 19.64
C THR A 10 -23.57 14.22 18.16
N ILE A 11 -24.37 15.06 17.48
CA ILE A 11 -24.13 15.47 16.08
C ILE A 11 -22.83 16.27 15.97
N THR A 12 -22.61 17.23 16.88
CA THR A 12 -21.37 18.02 16.91
C THR A 12 -20.16 17.11 17.15
N LEU A 13 -20.27 16.18 18.09
CA LEU A 13 -19.23 15.20 18.37
C LEU A 13 -18.95 14.30 17.16
N ALA A 14 -19.97 13.85 16.43
CA ALA A 14 -19.80 13.05 15.22
C ALA A 14 -18.99 13.81 14.15
N LYS A 15 -19.26 15.10 13.94
CA LYS A 15 -18.50 15.95 13.01
C LYS A 15 -17.04 16.15 13.45
N ILE A 16 -16.80 16.37 14.75
CA ILE A 16 -15.44 16.46 15.30
C ILE A 16 -14.68 15.15 15.09
N ARG A 17 -15.32 14.01 15.38
CA ARG A 17 -14.72 12.68 15.18
C ARG A 17 -14.35 12.41 13.73
N HIS A 18 -15.17 12.86 12.79
CA HIS A 18 -14.85 12.75 11.37
C HIS A 18 -13.61 13.58 10.98
N ILE A 19 -13.47 14.79 11.50
CA ILE A 19 -12.27 15.62 11.28
C ILE A 19 -11.02 14.94 11.88
N GLU A 20 -11.12 14.47 13.14
CA GLU A 20 -10.03 13.75 13.80
C GLU A 20 -9.60 12.49 13.02
N GLU A 21 -10.56 11.78 12.41
CA GLU A 21 -10.29 10.63 11.56
C GLU A 21 -9.49 11.00 10.31
N LEU A 22 -9.86 12.10 9.63
CA LEU A 22 -9.15 12.59 8.44
C LEU A 22 -7.72 13.05 8.79
N GLU A 23 -7.55 13.77 9.90
CA GLU A 23 -6.23 14.24 10.37
C GLU A 23 -5.32 13.07 10.79
N ARG A 24 -5.91 12.02 11.40
CA ARG A 24 -5.19 10.77 11.68
C ARG A 24 -4.75 10.09 10.39
N LEU A 25 -5.62 10.05 9.38
CA LEU A 25 -5.33 9.43 8.10
C LEU A 25 -4.20 10.17 7.37
N ASP A 26 -4.17 11.50 7.42
CA ASP A 26 -3.08 12.31 6.85
C ASP A 26 -1.73 11.99 7.51
N SER A 27 -1.71 11.90 8.84
CA SER A 27 -0.52 11.46 9.57
C SER A 27 -0.07 10.04 9.18
N CYS A 28 -1.00 9.13 8.89
CA CYS A 28 -0.69 7.79 8.41
C CYS A 28 -0.07 7.82 7.01
N ILE A 29 -0.62 8.60 6.07
CA ILE A 29 -0.08 8.71 4.71
C ILE A 29 1.31 9.33 4.74
N ALA A 30 1.53 10.37 5.54
CA ALA A 30 2.85 10.97 5.73
C ALA A 30 3.88 9.94 6.23
N PHE A 31 3.47 8.99 7.08
CA PHE A 31 4.37 7.91 7.51
C PHE A 31 4.61 6.88 6.40
N VAL A 32 3.57 6.50 5.65
CA VAL A 32 3.69 5.61 4.48
C VAL A 32 4.63 6.20 3.41
N GLU A 33 4.60 7.52 3.20
CA GLU A 33 5.53 8.25 2.35
C GLU A 33 6.98 8.02 2.80
N LYS A 34 7.28 8.15 4.11
CA LYS A 34 8.63 7.92 4.65
C LYS A 34 9.08 6.47 4.50
N ILE A 35 8.18 5.50 4.69
CA ILE A 35 8.47 4.10 4.38
C ILE A 35 8.82 3.94 2.89
N GLY A 36 8.04 4.56 2.00
CA GLY A 36 8.26 4.53 0.55
C GLY A 36 9.61 5.12 0.13
N GLN A 37 10.02 6.23 0.75
CA GLN A 37 11.34 6.87 0.54
C GLN A 37 12.48 5.93 0.97
N LEU A 38 12.38 5.32 2.15
CA LEU A 38 13.38 4.36 2.63
C LEU A 38 13.48 3.14 1.70
N ILE A 39 12.34 2.56 1.28
CA ILE A 39 12.31 1.45 0.31
C ILE A 39 13.04 1.86 -0.97
N HIS A 40 12.75 3.04 -1.52
CA HIS A 40 13.39 3.50 -2.76
C HIS A 40 14.90 3.59 -2.62
N GLN A 41 15.39 4.15 -1.52
CA GLN A 41 16.83 4.29 -1.25
C GLN A 41 17.53 2.94 -1.04
N LEU A 42 16.90 2.01 -0.32
CA LEU A 42 17.41 0.65 -0.17
C LEU A 42 17.45 -0.09 -1.51
N GLN A 43 16.50 0.15 -2.42
CA GLN A 43 16.52 -0.41 -3.77
C GLN A 43 17.68 0.15 -4.62
N ILE A 44 18.01 1.44 -4.47
CA ILE A 44 19.17 2.06 -5.13
C ILE A 44 20.46 1.42 -4.59
N GLU A 45 20.60 1.34 -3.28
CA GLU A 45 21.77 0.75 -2.62
C GLU A 45 21.96 -0.73 -2.97
N ARG A 46 20.87 -1.51 -3.00
CA ARG A 46 20.89 -2.89 -3.50
C ARG A 46 21.45 -2.94 -4.91
N GLY A 47 20.99 -2.07 -5.80
CA GLY A 47 21.47 -2.00 -7.19
C GLY A 47 22.97 -1.69 -7.28
N ALA A 48 23.44 -0.67 -6.58
CA ALA A 48 24.85 -0.30 -6.54
C ALA A 48 25.72 -1.41 -5.92
N SER A 49 25.24 -2.05 -4.86
CA SER A 49 25.91 -3.18 -4.22
C SER A 49 26.01 -4.40 -5.14
N CYS A 50 24.97 -4.69 -5.93
CA CYS A 50 25.02 -5.74 -6.95
C CYS A 50 26.13 -5.49 -7.98
N LEU A 51 26.23 -4.27 -8.51
CA LEU A 51 27.27 -3.92 -9.49
C LEU A 51 28.68 -3.95 -8.87
N PHE A 52 28.81 -3.47 -7.63
CA PHE A 52 30.05 -3.53 -6.88
C PHE A 52 30.54 -4.98 -6.71
N ILE A 53 29.68 -5.87 -6.21
CA ILE A 53 30.01 -7.30 -6.01
C ILE A 53 30.29 -7.98 -7.35
N ALA A 54 29.45 -7.77 -8.37
CA ALA A 54 29.62 -8.39 -9.69
C ALA A 54 30.92 -7.98 -10.38
N SER A 55 31.43 -6.78 -10.09
CA SER A 55 32.73 -6.29 -10.59
C SER A 55 33.93 -6.73 -9.75
N GLY A 56 33.73 -7.54 -8.70
CA GLY A 56 34.80 -7.87 -7.75
C GLY A 56 35.35 -6.65 -7.02
N GLY A 57 34.50 -5.64 -6.78
CA GLY A 57 34.85 -4.39 -6.10
C GLY A 57 35.54 -3.33 -6.96
N GLN A 58 35.68 -3.55 -8.28
CA GLN A 58 36.41 -2.63 -9.18
C GLN A 58 35.57 -1.44 -9.65
N ARG A 59 34.25 -1.58 -9.70
CA ARG A 59 33.31 -0.57 -10.21
C ARG A 59 32.29 -0.20 -9.12
N PHE A 60 31.70 0.99 -9.21
CA PHE A 60 30.64 1.45 -8.30
C PHE A 60 31.05 1.63 -6.82
N SER A 61 32.36 1.63 -6.50
CA SER A 61 32.83 1.79 -5.12
C SER A 61 32.50 3.17 -4.54
N ALA A 62 32.83 4.23 -5.30
CA ALA A 62 32.62 5.61 -4.87
C ALA A 62 31.12 5.98 -4.87
N GLU A 63 30.41 5.61 -5.92
CA GLU A 63 28.97 5.82 -6.08
C GLU A 63 28.20 5.12 -4.97
N ARG A 64 28.58 3.88 -4.62
CA ARG A 64 27.97 3.15 -3.51
C ARG A 64 28.26 3.83 -2.18
N ALA A 65 29.48 4.32 -1.94
CA ALA A 65 29.81 5.02 -0.70
C ALA A 65 28.98 6.29 -0.53
N GLU A 66 28.75 7.03 -1.61
CA GLU A 66 27.87 8.20 -1.63
C GLU A 66 26.41 7.82 -1.34
N ILE A 67 25.88 6.78 -1.98
CA ILE A 67 24.53 6.26 -1.71
C ILE A 67 24.39 5.85 -0.23
N VAL A 68 25.36 5.14 0.33
CA VAL A 68 25.34 4.73 1.74
C VAL A 68 25.33 5.95 2.67
N ALA A 69 26.13 6.98 2.37
CA ALA A 69 26.15 8.21 3.15
C ALA A 69 24.81 8.96 3.09
N GLN A 70 24.18 9.04 1.91
CA GLN A 70 22.86 9.62 1.74
C GLN A 70 21.79 8.84 2.51
N ASN A 71 21.85 7.50 2.47
CA ASN A 71 20.89 6.61 3.12
C ASN A 71 20.86 6.76 4.65
N GLN A 72 21.99 7.06 5.29
CA GLN A 72 22.03 7.30 6.75
C GLN A 72 21.10 8.44 7.17
N SER A 73 20.97 9.49 6.35
CA SER A 73 20.06 10.60 6.66
C SER A 73 18.59 10.17 6.56
N ILE A 74 18.25 9.37 5.55
CA ILE A 74 16.89 8.85 5.33
C ILE A 74 16.50 7.82 6.41
N GLU A 75 17.44 6.98 6.84
CA GLU A 75 17.25 6.06 7.98
C GLU A 75 16.92 6.82 9.26
N THR A 76 17.63 7.93 9.52
CA THR A 76 17.36 8.78 10.69
C THR A 76 15.97 9.43 10.64
N VAL A 77 15.60 9.98 9.48
CA VAL A 77 14.27 10.57 9.24
C VAL A 77 13.18 9.51 9.40
N PHE A 78 13.39 8.31 8.88
CA PHE A 78 12.47 7.19 9.03
C PHE A 78 12.26 6.81 10.50
N THR A 79 13.33 6.64 11.27
CA THR A 79 13.25 6.26 12.69
C THR A 79 12.51 7.32 13.51
N ALA A 80 12.75 8.61 13.23
CA ALA A 80 12.00 9.70 13.87
C ALA A 80 10.50 9.66 13.50
N ALA A 81 10.18 9.45 12.23
CA ALA A 81 8.79 9.34 11.76
C ALA A 81 8.07 8.12 12.35
N LEU A 82 8.78 6.99 12.50
CA LEU A 82 8.28 5.78 13.14
C LEU A 82 7.96 6.02 14.62
N GLN A 83 8.85 6.70 15.36
CA GLN A 83 8.58 7.06 16.75
C GLN A 83 7.33 7.94 16.87
N GLN A 84 7.23 8.98 16.03
CA GLN A 84 6.06 9.85 15.99
C GLN A 84 4.77 9.08 15.64
N HIS A 85 4.85 8.10 14.73
CA HIS A 85 3.72 7.25 14.38
C HIS A 85 3.27 6.40 15.58
N LEU A 86 4.20 5.81 16.33
CA LEU A 86 3.91 5.01 17.52
C LEU A 86 3.32 5.86 18.66
N ASP A 87 3.87 7.05 18.89
CA ASP A 87 3.37 7.96 19.94
C ASP A 87 1.92 8.41 19.67
N ARG A 88 1.57 8.60 18.40
CA ARG A 88 0.22 9.03 17.98
C ARG A 88 -0.76 7.85 17.85
N ASN A 89 -0.27 6.66 17.52
CA ASN A 89 -1.11 5.47 17.33
C ASN A 89 -1.04 4.54 18.54
N SER A 90 -1.75 4.89 19.61
CA SER A 90 -1.89 4.07 20.83
C SER A 90 -2.59 2.71 20.62
N ARG A 91 -3.04 2.42 19.40
CA ARG A 91 -3.76 1.19 19.02
C ARG A 91 -2.96 0.26 18.09
N ALA A 92 -1.65 0.49 17.93
CA ALA A 92 -0.81 -0.43 17.17
C ALA A 92 -0.92 -1.85 17.76
N ASP A 93 -1.28 -2.83 16.91
CA ASP A 93 -1.49 -4.20 17.37
C ASP A 93 -0.16 -4.97 17.50
N ALA A 94 -0.21 -6.14 18.12
CA ALA A 94 0.98 -6.96 18.35
C ALA A 94 1.70 -7.34 17.03
N LYS A 95 0.95 -7.47 15.93
CA LYS A 95 1.50 -7.82 14.62
C LYS A 95 2.29 -6.66 14.03
N GLN A 96 1.74 -5.45 14.05
CA GLN A 96 2.43 -4.23 13.63
C GLN A 96 3.71 -4.00 14.45
N LEU A 97 3.63 -4.12 15.77
CA LEU A 97 4.79 -3.96 16.66
C LEU A 97 5.87 -5.02 16.41
N THR A 98 5.47 -6.25 16.10
CA THR A 98 6.41 -7.34 15.74
C THR A 98 7.11 -7.02 14.42
N LEU A 99 6.38 -6.58 13.39
CA LEU A 99 6.97 -6.16 12.11
C LEU A 99 7.93 -4.99 12.27
N ILE A 100 7.55 -3.99 13.08
CA ILE A 100 8.41 -2.85 13.41
C ILE A 100 9.70 -3.31 14.08
N SER A 101 9.63 -4.28 15.00
CA SER A 101 10.81 -4.85 15.66
C SER A 101 11.76 -5.52 14.66
N TRP A 102 11.22 -6.26 13.68
CA TRP A 102 12.03 -6.85 12.60
C TRP A 102 12.69 -5.79 11.71
N ILE A 103 11.97 -4.71 11.40
CA ILE A 103 12.50 -3.60 10.61
C ILE A 103 13.63 -2.90 11.36
N LEU A 104 13.44 -2.57 12.63
CA LEU A 104 14.47 -1.93 13.47
C LEU A 104 15.72 -2.81 13.57
N LEU A 105 15.55 -4.11 13.82
CA LEU A 105 16.68 -5.05 13.81
C LEU A 105 17.39 -5.07 12.45
N GLY A 106 16.63 -5.08 11.34
CA GLY A 106 17.21 -5.04 10.00
C GLY A 106 18.00 -3.76 9.72
N LEU A 107 17.51 -2.61 10.18
CA LEU A 107 18.20 -1.32 10.08
C LEU A 107 19.50 -1.31 10.89
N ASP A 108 19.50 -1.83 12.12
CA ASP A 108 20.71 -1.94 12.94
C ASP A 108 21.79 -2.81 12.26
N GLN A 109 21.37 -3.85 11.54
CA GLN A 109 22.28 -4.76 10.83
C GLN A 109 22.78 -4.22 9.48
N LEU A 110 22.22 -3.11 8.95
CA LEU A 110 22.66 -2.55 7.67
C LEU A 110 24.14 -2.16 7.69
N THR A 111 24.64 -1.62 8.80
CA THR A 111 26.05 -1.24 8.92
C THR A 111 26.96 -2.46 8.75
N THR A 112 26.62 -3.58 9.40
CA THR A 112 27.35 -4.84 9.28
C THR A 112 27.30 -5.39 7.85
N LEU A 113 26.10 -5.41 7.25
CA LEU A 113 25.91 -5.83 5.86
C LEU A 113 26.75 -4.98 4.90
N ARG A 114 26.72 -3.65 5.05
CA ARG A 114 27.50 -2.71 4.23
C ARG A 114 29.00 -2.96 4.33
N HIS A 115 29.49 -3.28 5.53
CA HIS A 115 30.88 -3.64 5.75
C HIS A 115 31.24 -4.97 5.09
N GLN A 116 30.40 -6.01 5.23
CA GLN A 116 30.59 -7.30 4.56
C GLN A 116 30.63 -7.15 3.03
N ILE A 117 29.74 -6.35 2.44
CA ILE A 117 29.73 -6.05 1.01
C ILE A 117 31.04 -5.35 0.59
N THR A 118 31.48 -4.34 1.35
CA THR A 118 32.70 -3.58 1.04
C THR A 118 33.94 -4.48 1.04
N LEU A 119 34.01 -5.42 1.98
CA LEU A 119 35.09 -6.40 2.08
C LEU A 119 34.90 -7.60 1.12
N LEU A 120 33.82 -7.65 0.35
CA LEU A 120 33.43 -8.80 -0.47
C LEU A 120 33.32 -10.12 0.33
N ASN A 121 32.99 -10.00 1.62
CA ASN A 121 32.80 -11.11 2.56
C ASN A 121 31.33 -11.58 2.62
N ILE A 122 30.62 -11.51 1.50
CA ILE A 122 29.25 -11.96 1.35
C ILE A 122 29.01 -12.40 -0.09
N SER A 123 28.21 -13.44 -0.29
CA SER A 123 27.86 -13.87 -1.64
C SER A 123 26.91 -12.86 -2.31
N PHE A 124 26.89 -12.86 -3.64
CA PHE A 124 25.95 -12.06 -4.42
C PHE A 124 24.49 -12.35 -4.05
N ALA A 125 24.15 -13.63 -3.85
CA ALA A 125 22.82 -14.07 -3.48
C ALA A 125 22.42 -13.59 -2.08
N ASP A 126 23.30 -13.78 -1.08
CA ASP A 126 23.03 -13.38 0.31
C ASP A 126 22.91 -11.86 0.45
N SER A 127 23.70 -11.11 -0.31
CA SER A 127 23.60 -9.64 -0.33
C SER A 127 22.24 -9.19 -0.85
N ILE A 128 21.75 -9.76 -1.95
CA ILE A 128 20.43 -9.42 -2.50
C ILE A 128 19.33 -9.82 -1.52
N GLU A 129 19.40 -11.04 -0.98
CA GLU A 129 18.36 -11.54 -0.09
C GLU A 129 18.27 -10.73 1.21
N SER A 130 19.40 -10.24 1.73
CA SER A 130 19.42 -9.36 2.90
C SER A 130 18.64 -8.06 2.66
N PHE A 131 18.85 -7.40 1.51
CA PHE A 131 18.07 -6.22 1.13
C PHE A 131 16.59 -6.55 0.88
N ASN A 132 16.31 -7.65 0.17
CA ASN A 132 14.94 -8.08 -0.13
C ASN A 132 14.13 -8.30 1.15
N ARG A 133 14.72 -8.92 2.18
CA ARG A 133 14.04 -9.18 3.46
C ARG A 133 13.67 -7.89 4.18
N LEU A 134 14.57 -6.91 4.22
CA LEU A 134 14.29 -5.62 4.85
C LEU A 134 13.23 -4.84 4.06
N ILE A 135 13.36 -4.77 2.74
CA ILE A 135 12.38 -4.10 1.88
C ILE A 135 11.00 -4.77 1.99
N GLY A 136 10.94 -6.09 1.94
CA GLY A 136 9.69 -6.85 2.11
C GLY A 136 9.02 -6.58 3.45
N SER A 137 9.80 -6.45 4.53
CA SER A 137 9.27 -6.10 5.86
C SER A 137 8.67 -4.69 5.88
N LEU A 138 9.33 -3.72 5.25
CA LEU A 138 8.82 -2.36 5.10
C LEU A 138 7.52 -2.33 4.28
N ILE A 139 7.44 -3.08 3.19
CA ILE A 139 6.22 -3.16 2.37
C ILE A 139 5.08 -3.84 3.16
N ALA A 140 5.37 -4.89 3.93
CA ALA A 140 4.39 -5.51 4.81
C ALA A 140 3.85 -4.52 5.85
N LEU A 141 4.69 -3.64 6.39
CA LEU A 141 4.25 -2.58 7.30
C LEU A 141 3.30 -1.58 6.61
N ILE A 142 3.58 -1.16 5.36
CA ILE A 142 2.64 -0.32 4.58
C ILE A 142 1.27 -0.99 4.47
N PHE A 143 1.25 -2.29 4.19
CA PHE A 143 0.00 -3.04 4.08
C PHE A 143 -0.79 -3.04 5.41
N GLU A 144 -0.13 -3.34 6.54
CA GLU A 144 -0.81 -3.34 7.85
C GLU A 144 -1.32 -1.95 8.27
N ILE A 145 -0.58 -0.89 7.95
CA ILE A 145 -1.03 0.48 8.23
C ILE A 145 -2.25 0.81 7.36
N THR A 146 -2.19 0.46 6.07
CA THR A 146 -3.27 0.68 5.10
C THR A 146 -4.56 -0.06 5.50
N ASP A 147 -4.46 -1.33 5.92
CA ASP A 147 -5.59 -2.18 6.30
C ASP A 147 -6.36 -1.67 7.53
N SER A 148 -5.70 -0.89 8.39
CA SER A 148 -6.32 -0.29 9.57
C SER A 148 -7.08 1.02 9.31
N SER A 149 -7.02 1.55 8.07
CA SER A 149 -7.65 2.82 7.70
C SER A 149 -9.08 2.63 7.19
N VAL A 150 -9.99 3.51 7.61
CA VAL A 150 -11.43 3.43 7.29
C VAL A 150 -11.83 4.67 6.50
N ASN A 151 -11.48 4.74 5.21
CA ASN A 151 -12.02 5.75 4.29
C ASN A 151 -12.02 5.23 2.85
N SER A 152 -13.18 5.14 2.19
CA SER A 152 -13.33 4.45 0.89
C SER A 152 -12.40 4.98 -0.20
N LYS A 153 -12.36 6.30 -0.39
CA LYS A 153 -11.59 6.94 -1.47
C LYS A 153 -10.10 6.82 -1.23
N ILE A 154 -9.67 7.03 0.01
CA ILE A 154 -8.25 6.92 0.38
C ILE A 154 -7.78 5.46 0.37
N SER A 155 -8.63 4.51 0.77
CA SER A 155 -8.32 3.07 0.71
C SER A 155 -8.00 2.62 -0.72
N THR A 156 -8.71 3.13 -1.73
CA THR A 156 -8.39 2.86 -3.15
C THR A 156 -7.01 3.42 -3.51
N CYS A 157 -6.72 4.67 -3.17
CA CYS A 157 -5.40 5.25 -3.45
C CYS A 157 -4.26 4.52 -2.73
N LEU A 158 -4.46 4.12 -1.47
CA LEU A 158 -3.50 3.34 -0.70
C LEU A 158 -3.29 1.94 -1.30
N LEU A 159 -4.35 1.30 -1.80
CA LEU A 159 -4.25 0.01 -2.49
C LEU A 159 -3.48 0.16 -3.81
N THR A 160 -3.75 1.21 -4.59
CA THR A 160 -3.00 1.55 -5.80
C THR A 160 -1.52 1.78 -5.47
N LEU A 161 -1.24 2.54 -4.40
CA LEU A 161 0.12 2.82 -3.93
C LEU A 161 0.85 1.54 -3.51
N TYR A 162 0.19 0.69 -2.72
CA TYR A 162 0.74 -0.61 -2.31
C TYR A 162 1.10 -1.48 -3.53
N ASN A 163 0.20 -1.59 -4.51
CA ASN A 163 0.44 -2.37 -5.72
C ASN A 163 1.58 -1.79 -6.57
N LEU A 164 1.67 -0.46 -6.67
CA LEU A 164 2.77 0.21 -7.35
C LEU A 164 4.11 -0.06 -6.66
N ILE A 165 4.17 0.03 -5.33
CA ILE A 165 5.38 -0.27 -4.55
C ILE A 165 5.80 -1.73 -4.71
N GLN A 166 4.86 -2.67 -4.62
CA GLN A 166 5.12 -4.10 -4.84
C GLN A 166 5.63 -4.38 -6.26
N GLY A 167 4.95 -3.86 -7.27
CA GLY A 167 5.38 -3.98 -8.67
C GLY A 167 6.78 -3.39 -8.90
N LYS A 168 7.07 -2.23 -8.29
CA LYS A 168 8.41 -1.62 -8.31
C LYS A 168 9.46 -2.50 -7.64
N GLU A 169 9.13 -3.13 -6.52
CA GLU A 169 10.05 -4.03 -5.83
C GLU A 169 10.38 -5.25 -6.68
N PHE A 170 9.39 -5.90 -7.30
CA PHE A 170 9.65 -7.02 -8.21
C PHE A 170 10.43 -6.59 -9.46
N ALA A 171 10.21 -5.38 -9.99
CA ALA A 171 11.04 -4.81 -11.05
C ALA A 171 12.49 -4.55 -10.58
N GLY A 172 12.69 -4.20 -9.31
CA GLY A 172 14.00 -4.03 -8.70
C GLY A 172 14.77 -5.35 -8.54
N GLN A 173 14.05 -6.42 -8.18
CA GLN A 173 14.61 -7.79 -8.15
C GLN A 173 14.91 -8.30 -9.56
N GLU A 174 14.04 -8.03 -10.53
CA GLU A 174 14.26 -8.35 -11.94
C GLU A 174 15.56 -7.73 -12.45
N ARG A 175 15.80 -6.45 -12.13
CA ARG A 175 17.06 -5.76 -12.43
C ARG A 175 18.26 -6.53 -11.91
N ALA A 176 18.24 -6.93 -10.64
CA ALA A 176 19.35 -7.63 -10.00
C ALA A 176 19.61 -9.01 -10.62
N VAL A 177 18.55 -9.80 -10.87
CA VAL A 177 18.66 -11.13 -11.50
C VAL A 177 19.17 -11.01 -12.94
N GLY A 178 18.65 -10.06 -13.72
CA GLY A 178 19.09 -9.86 -15.10
C GLY A 178 20.53 -9.33 -15.19
N ALA A 179 20.95 -8.45 -14.27
CA ALA A 179 22.32 -7.96 -14.20
C ALA A 179 23.30 -9.11 -13.90
N TYR A 180 22.90 -10.02 -13.01
CA TYR A 180 23.67 -11.23 -12.74
C TYR A 180 23.76 -12.16 -13.96
N LEU A 181 22.63 -12.45 -14.63
CA LEU A 181 22.60 -13.31 -15.82
C LEU A 181 23.47 -12.77 -16.95
N PHE A 182 23.39 -11.46 -17.26
CA PHE A 182 24.28 -10.87 -18.25
C PHE A 182 25.73 -10.87 -17.76
N GLY A 183 25.98 -10.46 -16.51
CA GLY A 183 27.33 -10.36 -15.94
C GLY A 183 28.07 -11.70 -15.85
N SER A 184 27.37 -12.80 -15.55
CA SER A 184 27.95 -14.15 -15.49
C SER A 184 28.30 -14.70 -16.88
N GLY A 185 27.78 -14.10 -17.96
CA GLY A 185 28.06 -14.49 -19.34
C GLY A 185 27.41 -15.80 -19.80
N SER A 186 26.62 -16.47 -18.95
CA SER A 186 25.90 -17.68 -19.32
C SER A 186 24.50 -17.72 -18.70
N LEU A 187 23.53 -18.21 -19.48
CA LEU A 187 22.19 -18.41 -18.97
C LEU A 187 22.16 -19.59 -18.00
N GLN A 188 21.51 -19.39 -16.85
CA GLN A 188 21.29 -20.40 -15.83
C GLN A 188 19.79 -20.55 -15.58
N LEU A 189 19.23 -21.75 -15.80
CA LEU A 189 17.79 -22.01 -15.70
C LEU A 189 17.14 -21.56 -14.38
N PRO A 190 17.73 -21.77 -13.18
CA PRO A 190 17.11 -21.32 -11.93
C PRO A 190 16.87 -19.79 -11.90
N HIS A 191 17.83 -19.02 -12.40
CA HIS A 191 17.72 -17.56 -12.45
C HIS A 191 16.76 -17.09 -13.54
N GLN A 192 16.67 -17.81 -14.67
CA GLN A 192 15.68 -17.54 -15.71
C GLN A 192 14.25 -17.82 -15.21
N GLN A 193 14.04 -18.91 -14.47
CA GLN A 193 12.75 -19.21 -13.84
C GLN A 193 12.35 -18.11 -12.85
N LYS A 194 13.27 -17.67 -11.99
CA LYS A 194 13.06 -16.54 -11.10
C LYS A 194 12.69 -15.26 -11.87
N LEU A 195 13.33 -15.01 -13.01
CA LEU A 195 13.01 -13.86 -13.86
C LEU A 195 11.56 -13.92 -14.37
N PHE A 196 11.09 -15.07 -14.88
CA PHE A 196 9.70 -15.24 -15.29
C PHE A 196 8.71 -14.97 -14.17
N GLU A 197 9.00 -15.46 -12.97
CA GLU A 197 8.14 -15.28 -11.80
C GLU A 197 8.03 -13.81 -11.41
N LEU A 198 9.16 -13.10 -11.40
CA LEU A 198 9.20 -11.66 -11.12
C LEU A 198 8.42 -10.86 -12.17
N ILE A 199 8.54 -11.21 -13.46
CA ILE A 199 7.79 -10.56 -14.54
C ILE A 199 6.28 -10.76 -14.35
N ALA A 200 5.85 -11.98 -14.08
CA ALA A 200 4.42 -12.28 -13.88
C ALA A 200 3.84 -11.57 -12.64
N GLN A 201 4.62 -11.46 -11.56
CA GLN A 201 4.21 -10.72 -10.35
C GLN A 201 4.06 -9.23 -10.63
N GLN A 202 4.99 -8.64 -11.38
CA GLN A 202 4.89 -7.25 -11.83
C GLN A 202 3.62 -7.00 -12.63
N GLU A 203 3.36 -7.82 -13.66
CA GLU A 203 2.18 -7.68 -14.52
C GLU A 203 0.88 -7.66 -13.71
N ARG A 204 0.72 -8.62 -12.79
CA ARG A 204 -0.43 -8.67 -11.88
C ARG A 204 -0.58 -7.39 -11.05
N HIS A 205 0.51 -6.90 -10.46
CA HIS A 205 0.45 -5.70 -9.63
C HIS A 205 0.14 -4.45 -10.47
N PHE A 206 0.67 -4.34 -11.68
CA PHE A 206 0.38 -3.21 -12.57
C PHE A 206 -1.03 -3.26 -13.17
N GLU A 207 -1.59 -4.45 -13.40
CA GLU A 207 -3.02 -4.59 -13.73
C GLU A 207 -3.90 -4.01 -12.60
N LEU A 208 -3.58 -4.31 -11.34
CA LEU A 208 -4.31 -3.76 -10.20
C LEU A 208 -4.12 -2.25 -10.04
N VAL A 209 -2.93 -1.72 -10.35
CA VAL A 209 -2.70 -0.27 -10.42
C VAL A 209 -3.62 0.36 -11.46
N CYS A 210 -3.77 -0.23 -12.64
CA CYS A 210 -4.69 0.27 -13.67
C CYS A 210 -6.17 0.10 -13.28
N GLN A 211 -6.51 -0.93 -12.50
CA GLN A 211 -7.88 -1.20 -12.05
C GLN A 211 -8.35 -0.20 -10.98
N PHE A 212 -7.47 0.17 -10.05
CA PHE A 212 -7.79 1.05 -8.92
C PHE A 212 -7.27 2.49 -9.10
N GLY A 213 -6.43 2.72 -10.11
CA GLY A 213 -5.86 4.02 -10.42
C GLY A 213 -6.88 5.03 -10.96
N SER A 214 -6.56 6.32 -10.83
CA SER A 214 -7.32 7.36 -11.51
C SER A 214 -7.12 7.27 -13.02
N LYS A 215 -8.01 7.91 -13.79
CA LYS A 215 -7.91 7.93 -15.25
C LYS A 215 -6.59 8.57 -15.71
N GLU A 216 -6.19 9.66 -15.06
CA GLU A 216 -4.97 10.41 -15.33
C GLU A 216 -3.72 9.53 -15.08
N LEU A 217 -3.73 8.75 -13.99
CA LEU A 217 -2.67 7.80 -13.67
C LEU A 217 -2.56 6.72 -14.76
N CYS A 218 -3.69 6.15 -15.18
CA CYS A 218 -3.73 5.11 -16.21
C CYS A 218 -3.24 5.63 -17.57
N GLU A 219 -3.60 6.86 -17.95
CA GLU A 219 -3.13 7.49 -19.18
C GLU A 219 -1.62 7.74 -19.14
N ALA A 220 -1.09 8.28 -18.03
CA ALA A 220 0.35 8.45 -17.83
C ALA A 220 1.10 7.11 -17.89
N TRP A 221 0.55 6.07 -17.27
CA TRP A 221 1.11 4.72 -17.29
C TRP A 221 1.16 4.13 -18.71
N GLN A 222 0.11 4.31 -19.51
CA GLN A 222 0.08 3.86 -20.91
C GLN A 222 1.10 4.58 -21.79
N GLN A 223 1.23 5.91 -21.63
CA GLN A 223 2.23 6.69 -22.36
C GLN A 223 3.66 6.23 -22.03
N TRP A 224 3.92 5.98 -20.74
CA TRP A 224 5.18 5.43 -20.26
C TRP A 224 5.50 4.06 -20.87
N GLN A 225 4.50 3.16 -20.93
CA GLN A 225 4.66 1.84 -21.56
C GLN A 225 4.99 1.89 -23.05
N ALA A 226 4.50 2.91 -23.76
CA ALA A 226 4.72 3.10 -25.19
C ALA A 226 6.07 3.74 -25.54
N SER A 227 6.89 4.11 -24.54
CA SER A 227 8.16 4.80 -24.76
C SER A 227 9.24 3.93 -25.40
N ASP A 228 10.14 4.56 -26.17
CA ASP A 228 11.21 3.86 -26.91
C ASP A 228 12.15 3.06 -26.00
N TRP A 229 12.51 3.61 -24.84
CA TRP A 229 13.40 2.93 -23.90
C TRP A 229 12.71 1.75 -23.21
N GLN A 230 11.39 1.80 -23.00
CA GLN A 230 10.63 0.66 -22.48
C GLN A 230 10.55 -0.47 -23.52
N LEU A 231 10.42 -0.13 -24.81
CA LEU A 231 10.54 -1.11 -25.90
C LEU A 231 11.95 -1.73 -25.94
N GLN A 232 13.00 -0.96 -25.69
CA GLN A 232 14.36 -1.48 -25.57
C GLN A 232 14.49 -2.43 -24.37
N HIS A 233 13.97 -2.05 -23.19
CA HIS A 233 13.93 -2.92 -22.01
C HIS A 233 13.22 -4.24 -22.32
N ALA A 234 12.06 -4.20 -23.00
CA ALA A 234 11.33 -5.40 -23.41
C ALA A 234 12.16 -6.31 -24.35
N LYS A 235 12.97 -5.74 -25.26
CA LYS A 235 13.89 -6.52 -26.10
C LYS A 235 14.96 -7.24 -25.28
N TYR A 236 15.55 -6.59 -24.28
CA TYR A 236 16.53 -7.24 -23.41
C TYR A 236 15.90 -8.29 -22.50
N ARG A 237 14.71 -8.03 -21.98
CA ARG A 237 13.92 -9.02 -21.25
C ARG A 237 13.67 -10.25 -22.12
N ALA A 238 13.26 -10.05 -23.38
CA ALA A 238 13.05 -11.14 -24.34
C ALA A 238 14.32 -11.96 -24.62
N LYS A 239 15.51 -11.33 -24.67
CA LYS A 239 16.78 -12.06 -24.80
C LYS A 239 17.00 -13.02 -23.63
N LEU A 240 16.71 -12.60 -22.40
CA LEU A 240 16.85 -13.45 -21.22
C LEU A 240 15.79 -14.55 -21.16
N THR A 241 14.53 -14.23 -21.49
CA THR A 241 13.42 -15.19 -21.39
C THR A 241 13.37 -16.22 -22.52
N SER A 242 13.89 -15.89 -23.71
CA SER A 242 13.91 -16.83 -24.85
C SER A 242 15.21 -17.62 -25.01
N ALA A 243 16.24 -17.30 -24.21
CA ALA A 243 17.52 -17.99 -24.26
C ALA A 243 17.40 -19.44 -23.76
N ARG A 244 18.23 -20.32 -24.34
CA ARG A 244 18.35 -21.73 -23.94
C ARG A 244 19.32 -21.90 -22.77
N ASP A 245 19.16 -22.97 -22.01
CA ASP A 245 20.10 -23.30 -20.93
C ASP A 245 21.56 -23.29 -21.41
N GLN A 246 22.45 -22.72 -20.60
CA GLN A 246 23.87 -22.54 -20.89
C GLN A 246 24.20 -21.71 -22.14
N GLN A 247 23.21 -21.07 -22.77
CA GLN A 247 23.46 -20.15 -23.88
C GLN A 247 24.37 -19.02 -23.42
N THR A 248 25.42 -18.75 -24.19
CA THR A 248 26.34 -17.64 -23.93
C THR A 248 25.61 -16.32 -24.04
N LEU A 249 25.72 -15.51 -22.98
CA LEU A 249 25.19 -14.15 -22.91
C LEU A 249 26.35 -13.16 -23.05
N THR A 250 26.09 -12.00 -23.63
CA THR A 250 27.11 -10.96 -23.79
C THR A 250 27.25 -10.16 -22.48
N PRO A 251 28.40 -10.18 -21.79
CA PRO A 251 28.56 -9.48 -20.50
C PRO A 251 28.42 -7.97 -20.58
N SER A 252 28.76 -7.37 -21.73
CA SER A 252 28.59 -5.93 -21.97
C SER A 252 27.13 -5.47 -21.97
N HIS A 253 26.17 -6.39 -22.07
CA HIS A 253 24.75 -6.06 -21.95
C HIS A 253 24.31 -5.82 -20.49
N ALA A 254 25.12 -6.19 -19.49
CA ALA A 254 24.77 -6.03 -18.07
C ALA A 254 24.58 -4.55 -17.70
N ASP A 255 25.45 -3.67 -18.19
CA ASP A 255 25.40 -2.23 -17.93
C ASP A 255 24.14 -1.60 -18.55
N LEU A 256 23.89 -1.88 -19.84
CA LEU A 256 22.72 -1.36 -20.52
C LEU A 256 21.41 -1.89 -19.93
N TRP A 257 21.37 -3.16 -19.53
CA TRP A 257 20.24 -3.72 -18.80
C TRP A 257 20.01 -2.98 -17.48
N PHE A 258 21.08 -2.77 -16.70
CA PHE A 258 21.00 -2.06 -15.44
C PHE A 258 20.48 -0.64 -15.62
N ASP A 259 20.96 0.09 -16.63
CA ASP A 259 20.53 1.46 -16.93
C ASP A 259 19.06 1.52 -17.33
N LEU A 260 18.62 0.63 -18.23
CA LEU A 260 17.22 0.53 -18.65
C LEU A 260 16.29 0.23 -17.48
N CYS A 261 16.65 -0.73 -16.63
CA CYS A 261 15.87 -1.05 -15.44
C CYS A 261 15.91 0.08 -14.40
N SER A 262 17.05 0.76 -14.22
CA SER A 262 17.18 1.86 -13.27
C SER A 262 16.35 3.07 -13.70
N ARG A 263 16.32 3.37 -15.00
CA ARG A 263 15.38 4.34 -15.57
C ARG A 263 13.94 3.93 -15.29
N ARG A 264 13.58 2.67 -15.57
CA ARG A 264 12.25 2.11 -15.31
C ARG A 264 11.80 2.32 -13.86
N LEU A 265 12.66 2.01 -12.90
CA LEU A 265 12.39 2.19 -11.47
C LEU A 265 12.26 3.66 -11.07
N SER A 266 13.03 4.55 -11.70
CA SER A 266 12.98 6.00 -11.45
C SER A 266 11.65 6.58 -11.94
N GLU A 267 11.15 6.16 -13.10
CA GLU A 267 9.83 6.57 -13.61
C GLU A 267 8.70 6.07 -12.71
N MET A 268 8.74 4.80 -12.27
CA MET A 268 7.78 4.27 -11.30
C MET A 268 7.81 5.04 -9.97
N TRP A 269 8.99 5.48 -9.54
CA TRP A 269 9.15 6.31 -8.35
C TRP A 269 8.50 7.69 -8.51
N GLN A 270 8.63 8.34 -9.67
CA GLN A 270 7.93 9.61 -9.93
C GLN A 270 6.42 9.45 -9.84
N ILE A 271 5.87 8.38 -10.43
CA ILE A 271 4.45 8.06 -10.34
C ILE A 271 4.04 7.80 -8.89
N GLN A 272 4.88 7.13 -8.11
CA GLN A 272 4.64 6.89 -6.69
C GLN A 272 4.57 8.22 -5.91
N CYS A 273 5.49 9.15 -6.17
CA CYS A 273 5.47 10.48 -5.54
C CYS A 273 4.20 11.25 -5.88
N GLN A 274 3.85 11.31 -7.17
CA GLN A 274 2.63 11.98 -7.64
C GLN A 274 1.36 11.39 -7.01
N LEU A 275 1.29 10.07 -6.85
CA LEU A 275 0.17 9.42 -6.19
C LEU A 275 0.07 9.82 -4.71
N VAL A 276 1.20 9.88 -4.00
CA VAL A 276 1.23 10.33 -2.60
C VAL A 276 0.84 11.81 -2.48
N ASP A 277 1.35 12.67 -3.37
CA ASP A 277 0.97 14.09 -3.41
C ASP A 277 -0.54 14.26 -3.64
N THR A 278 -1.09 13.53 -4.60
CA THR A 278 -2.53 13.50 -4.89
C THR A 278 -3.35 13.07 -3.66
N MET A 279 -2.84 12.11 -2.88
CA MET A 279 -3.50 11.65 -1.65
C MET A 279 -3.50 12.72 -0.55
N HIS A 280 -2.40 13.44 -0.38
CA HIS A 280 -2.33 14.57 0.54
C HIS A 280 -3.25 15.71 0.12
N GLU A 281 -3.31 16.04 -1.18
CA GLU A 281 -4.24 17.05 -1.72
C GLU A 281 -5.70 16.65 -1.48
N LEU A 282 -6.05 15.39 -1.76
CA LEU A 282 -7.39 14.86 -1.52
C LEU A 282 -7.77 14.93 -0.04
N LEU A 283 -6.88 14.51 0.87
CA LEU A 283 -7.12 14.60 2.31
C LEU A 283 -7.23 16.04 2.81
N ALA A 284 -6.40 16.94 2.31
CA ALA A 284 -6.49 18.36 2.65
C ALA A 284 -7.83 18.95 2.20
N GLY A 285 -8.31 18.57 1.01
CA GLY A 285 -9.63 18.92 0.50
C GLY A 285 -10.77 18.40 1.37
N LEU A 286 -10.76 17.09 1.68
CA LEU A 286 -11.76 16.44 2.54
C LEU A 286 -11.78 17.04 3.95
N THR A 287 -10.61 17.31 4.52
CA THR A 287 -10.48 17.93 5.86
C THR A 287 -11.04 19.34 5.87
N ARG A 288 -10.77 20.14 4.81
CA ARG A 288 -11.32 21.49 4.67
C ARG A 288 -12.84 21.45 4.54
N GLN A 289 -13.37 20.53 3.74
CA GLN A 289 -14.82 20.34 3.58
C GLN A 289 -15.48 19.92 4.89
N ALA A 290 -14.89 18.98 5.63
CA ALA A 290 -15.39 18.52 6.93
C ALA A 290 -15.39 19.66 7.98
N LYS A 291 -14.36 20.51 7.99
CA LYS A 291 -14.29 21.70 8.87
C LYS A 291 -15.37 22.73 8.54
N GLN A 292 -15.61 23.00 7.25
CA GLN A 292 -16.67 23.90 6.80
C GLN A 292 -18.07 23.37 7.18
N ASP A 293 -18.31 22.08 6.95
CA ASP A 293 -19.57 21.41 7.29
C ASP A 293 -19.81 21.38 8.81
N TYR A 294 -18.76 21.20 9.61
CA TYR A 294 -18.81 21.36 11.07
C TYR A 294 -19.26 22.76 11.47
N GLU A 295 -18.66 23.81 10.90
CA GLU A 295 -19.02 25.20 11.21
C GLU A 295 -20.47 25.53 10.82
N GLN A 296 -20.89 25.11 9.63
CA GLN A 296 -22.27 25.26 9.14
C GLN A 296 -23.26 24.54 10.06
N THR A 297 -22.98 23.29 10.40
CA THR A 297 -23.80 22.48 11.32
C THR A 297 -23.90 23.15 12.70
N ARG A 298 -22.78 23.66 13.22
CA ARG A 298 -22.75 24.35 14.52
C ARG A 298 -23.61 25.62 14.51
N GLN A 299 -23.52 26.44 13.47
CA GLN A 299 -24.34 27.66 13.32
C GLN A 299 -25.83 27.30 13.21
N TYR A 300 -26.16 26.28 12.43
CA TYR A 300 -27.54 25.81 12.27
C TYR A 300 -28.14 25.30 13.59
N LEU A 301 -27.37 24.52 14.37
CA LEU A 301 -27.79 24.06 15.69
C LEU A 301 -28.02 25.22 16.67
N GLN A 302 -27.21 26.27 16.63
CA GLN A 302 -27.41 27.48 17.43
C GLN A 302 -28.73 28.18 17.08
N THR A 303 -29.07 28.26 15.79
CA THR A 303 -30.35 28.84 15.33
C THR A 303 -31.56 28.04 15.82
N ILE A 304 -31.50 26.71 15.76
CA ILE A 304 -32.57 25.83 16.28
C ILE A 304 -32.73 26.02 17.79
N GLN A 305 -31.63 26.09 18.54
CA GLN A 305 -31.66 26.28 19.99
C GLN A 305 -32.19 27.68 20.38
N ALA A 306 -31.92 28.70 19.56
CA ALA A 306 -32.39 30.07 19.79
C ALA A 306 -33.87 30.29 19.45
N SER A 307 -34.49 29.43 18.64
CA SER A 307 -35.91 29.48 18.28
C SER A 307 -36.62 28.16 18.60
N PRO A 308 -36.93 27.87 19.87
CA PRO A 308 -37.67 26.68 20.27
C PRO A 308 -39.15 26.88 19.90
N GLN A 309 -39.50 26.80 18.61
CA GLN A 309 -40.89 26.71 18.21
C GLN A 309 -41.43 25.35 18.64
N ALA A 310 -42.09 25.37 19.80
CA ALA A 310 -42.93 24.30 20.30
C ALA A 310 -44.04 24.02 19.28
N ASN A 311 -43.83 23.04 18.41
CA ASN A 311 -44.92 22.26 17.85
C ASN A 311 -44.53 20.79 17.95
N LEU A 312 -44.92 20.21 19.09
CA LEU A 312 -44.88 18.79 19.46
C LEU A 312 -45.82 17.92 18.60
N ASN A 313 -45.94 18.19 17.30
CA ASN A 313 -46.24 17.11 16.36
C ASN A 313 -44.89 16.53 15.99
N SER A 314 -44.30 15.81 16.95
CA SER A 314 -42.98 15.22 16.85
C SER A 314 -42.91 14.38 15.57
N THR A 315 -42.28 14.93 14.54
CA THR A 315 -42.05 14.27 13.26
C THR A 315 -41.30 12.94 13.46
N PHE A 316 -40.57 12.80 14.56
CA PHE A 316 -39.92 11.55 14.98
C PHE A 316 -40.91 10.43 15.34
N PHE A 317 -42.02 10.73 16.03
CA PHE A 317 -43.06 9.75 16.38
C PHE A 317 -44.20 9.71 15.35
N ASN A 318 -44.01 10.30 14.16
CA ASN A 318 -44.98 10.17 13.08
C ASN A 318 -44.92 8.75 12.52
N LEU A 319 -45.86 7.89 12.95
CA LEU A 319 -46.00 6.49 12.55
C LEU A 319 -46.27 6.29 11.04
N ALA A 320 -46.54 7.36 10.29
CA ALA A 320 -46.65 7.32 8.83
C ALA A 320 -45.29 7.28 8.11
N ILE A 321 -44.17 7.45 8.83
CA ILE A 321 -42.81 7.30 8.29
C ILE A 321 -42.35 5.86 8.56
N PRO A 322 -42.24 4.98 7.54
CA PRO A 322 -41.72 3.65 7.74
C PRO A 322 -40.26 3.73 8.15
N VAL A 323 -39.96 3.29 9.38
CA VAL A 323 -38.60 3.13 9.88
C VAL A 323 -38.16 1.71 9.57
N GLU A 324 -37.67 1.47 8.35
CA GLU A 324 -37.05 0.19 8.01
C GLU A 324 -35.66 0.06 8.65
N ASN A 325 -34.94 1.17 8.86
CA ASN A 325 -33.71 1.28 9.64
C ASN A 325 -33.54 2.73 10.15
N ALA A 326 -33.06 2.94 11.37
CA ALA A 326 -32.81 4.28 11.93
C ALA A 326 -31.79 5.10 11.10
N LEU A 327 -30.99 4.43 10.27
CA LEU A 327 -30.06 5.03 9.33
C LEU A 327 -30.69 5.36 7.95
N ASN A 328 -31.91 4.88 7.67
CA ASN A 328 -32.62 5.06 6.41
C ASN A 328 -34.00 5.68 6.66
N PHE A 329 -34.06 6.80 7.40
CA PHE A 329 -35.26 7.63 7.41
C PHE A 329 -35.51 8.16 5.97
N GLN A 330 -36.29 7.42 5.19
CA GLN A 330 -36.78 7.90 3.91
C GLN A 330 -37.80 9.00 4.18
N ALA A 331 -37.64 10.15 3.53
CA ALA A 331 -38.65 11.18 3.56
C ALA A 331 -39.84 10.67 2.76
N HIS A 332 -40.98 10.37 3.42
CA HIS A 332 -42.20 10.07 2.69
C HIS A 332 -42.90 11.36 2.30
N ASP A 333 -43.38 11.34 1.04
CA ASP A 333 -44.28 12.29 0.39
C ASP A 333 -43.65 13.62 -0.07
N THR A 334 -43.32 13.69 -1.37
CA THR A 334 -42.88 14.90 -2.08
C THR A 334 -43.94 16.01 -2.09
N SER A 335 -45.16 15.75 -1.61
CA SER A 335 -46.24 16.73 -1.51
C SER A 335 -46.25 17.53 -0.20
N GLN A 336 -45.51 17.11 0.84
CA GLN A 336 -45.38 17.87 2.09
C GLN A 336 -43.93 18.34 2.33
N THR A 337 -43.73 19.65 2.15
CA THR A 337 -42.49 20.33 2.48
C THR A 337 -42.30 20.35 4.00
N TYR A 338 -41.53 19.40 4.54
CA TYR A 338 -41.08 19.50 5.92
C TYR A 338 -40.17 20.73 6.05
N PRO A 339 -40.35 21.58 7.07
CA PRO A 339 -39.47 22.72 7.24
C PRO A 339 -38.04 22.22 7.43
N MET A 340 -37.14 22.74 6.60
CA MET A 340 -35.68 22.57 6.66
C MET A 340 -35.05 23.01 8.00
N ALA A 341 -35.85 23.38 9.00
CA ALA A 341 -35.47 23.82 10.34
C ALA A 341 -35.77 22.74 11.40
N SER A 342 -35.45 21.48 11.12
CA SER A 342 -35.70 20.35 12.04
C SER A 342 -34.45 19.50 12.23
N MET A 343 -34.17 19.15 13.49
CA MET A 343 -33.10 18.22 13.89
C MET A 343 -33.13 16.90 13.11
N ILE A 344 -34.31 16.45 12.69
CA ILE A 344 -34.51 15.20 11.94
C ILE A 344 -33.91 15.29 10.53
N ALA A 345 -34.01 16.45 9.87
CA ALA A 345 -33.44 16.64 8.53
C ALA A 345 -31.91 16.55 8.55
N LEU A 346 -31.28 17.05 9.62
CA LEU A 346 -29.83 16.95 9.83
C LEU A 346 -29.39 15.50 10.06
N LEU A 347 -30.14 14.74 10.86
CA LEU A 347 -29.88 13.31 11.09
C LEU A 347 -30.07 12.49 9.80
N GLN A 348 -31.12 12.77 9.02
CA GLN A 348 -31.34 12.13 7.72
C GLN A 348 -30.19 12.39 6.74
N HIS A 349 -29.74 13.65 6.66
CA HIS A 349 -28.61 14.03 5.80
C HIS A 349 -27.31 13.32 6.24
N GLN A 350 -26.99 13.33 7.54
CA GLN A 350 -25.82 12.60 8.05
C GLN A 350 -25.91 11.11 7.74
N SER A 351 -27.09 10.52 7.88
CA SER A 351 -27.26 9.10 7.70
C SER A 351 -27.11 8.64 6.25
N ARG A 352 -27.64 9.42 5.29
CA ARG A 352 -27.40 9.17 3.86
C ARG A 352 -25.91 9.26 3.51
N GLN A 353 -25.22 10.28 4.03
CA GLN A 353 -23.77 10.42 3.84
C GLN A 353 -23.00 9.20 4.37
N ILE A 354 -23.39 8.69 5.54
CA ILE A 354 -22.77 7.48 6.11
C ILE A 354 -23.06 6.26 5.25
N ALA A 355 -24.31 6.05 4.81
CA ALA A 355 -24.69 4.91 3.97
C ALA A 355 -23.96 4.90 2.61
N ASP A 356 -23.79 6.06 1.99
CA ASP A 356 -23.03 6.21 0.75
C ASP A 356 -21.54 5.87 0.98
N MET A 357 -20.95 6.40 2.06
CA MET A 357 -19.58 6.10 2.46
C MET A 357 -19.38 4.61 2.78
N GLU A 358 -20.34 3.97 3.46
CA GLU A 358 -20.31 2.54 3.79
C GLU A 358 -20.38 1.65 2.55
N THR A 359 -21.17 2.05 1.55
CA THR A 359 -21.29 1.34 0.28
C THR A 359 -19.97 1.38 -0.49
N GLU A 360 -19.36 2.56 -0.62
CA GLU A 360 -18.02 2.69 -1.24
C GLU A 360 -16.93 1.96 -0.42
N LEU A 361 -17.02 1.99 0.92
CA LEU A 361 -16.12 1.27 1.81
C LEU A 361 -16.25 -0.24 1.67
N SER A 362 -17.45 -0.77 1.45
CA SER A 362 -17.70 -2.21 1.33
C SER A 362 -16.94 -2.82 0.15
N ASP A 363 -16.97 -2.18 -1.01
CA ASP A 363 -16.34 -2.70 -2.21
C ASP A 363 -14.81 -2.59 -2.17
N THR A 364 -14.29 -1.51 -1.59
CA THR A 364 -12.84 -1.33 -1.37
C THR A 364 -12.30 -2.26 -0.27
N LYS A 365 -13.05 -2.43 0.83
CA LYS A 365 -12.71 -3.39 1.89
C LYS A 365 -12.72 -4.81 1.38
N LYS A 366 -13.66 -5.21 0.51
CA LYS A 366 -13.65 -6.56 -0.09
C LYS A 366 -12.30 -6.84 -0.72
N ALA A 367 -11.87 -6.03 -1.69
CA ALA A 367 -10.58 -6.21 -2.37
C ALA A 367 -9.38 -6.29 -1.38
N LEU A 368 -9.38 -5.45 -0.35
CA LEU A 368 -8.34 -5.45 0.68
C LEU A 368 -8.38 -6.71 1.55
N THR A 369 -9.57 -7.15 1.97
CA THR A 369 -9.77 -8.40 2.73
C THR A 369 -9.37 -9.63 1.93
N GLU A 370 -9.70 -9.67 0.62
CA GLU A 370 -9.24 -10.74 -0.26
C GLU A 370 -7.71 -10.83 -0.26
N ARG A 371 -7.04 -9.67 -0.36
CA ARG A 371 -5.59 -9.62 -0.35
C ARG A 371 -5.02 -10.02 1.01
N LYS A 372 -5.62 -9.56 2.11
CA LYS A 372 -5.20 -9.93 3.47
C LYS A 372 -5.25 -11.44 3.67
N LEU A 373 -6.30 -12.10 3.19
CA LEU A 373 -6.42 -13.56 3.28
C LEU A 373 -5.31 -14.25 2.48
N ILE A 374 -5.02 -13.77 1.27
CA ILE A 374 -3.93 -14.29 0.44
C ILE A 374 -2.56 -14.08 1.12
N GLU A 375 -2.26 -12.89 1.64
CA GLU A 375 -1.01 -12.60 2.33
C GLU A 375 -0.85 -13.42 3.62
N ARG A 376 -1.91 -13.58 4.41
CA ARG A 376 -1.89 -14.43 5.60
C ARG A 376 -1.68 -15.89 5.26
N ALA A 377 -2.35 -16.40 4.22
CA ALA A 377 -2.16 -17.77 3.77
C ALA A 377 -0.75 -18.00 3.25
N LYS A 378 -0.16 -17.03 2.53
CA LYS A 378 1.25 -17.07 2.12
C LYS A 378 2.18 -17.11 3.34
N GLY A 379 2.04 -16.17 4.28
CA GLY A 379 2.87 -16.11 5.48
C GLY A 379 2.78 -17.39 6.32
N LEU A 380 1.58 -18.00 6.39
CA LEU A 380 1.39 -19.28 7.04
C LEU A 380 2.15 -20.39 6.31
N LEU A 381 2.00 -20.50 4.99
CA LEU A 381 2.72 -21.49 4.19
C LEU A 381 4.24 -21.33 4.31
N MET A 382 4.74 -20.09 4.31
CA MET A 382 6.16 -19.79 4.55
C MET A 382 6.62 -20.30 5.92
N SER A 383 5.83 -20.06 6.98
CA SER A 383 6.19 -20.49 8.34
C SER A 383 6.12 -22.00 8.54
N THR A 384 5.19 -22.68 7.88
CA THR A 384 4.88 -24.11 8.07
C THR A 384 5.72 -25.01 7.16
N LEU A 385 5.94 -24.58 5.91
CA LEU A 385 6.66 -25.37 4.91
C LEU A 385 8.10 -24.88 4.71
N GLY A 386 8.51 -23.77 5.35
CA GLY A 386 9.84 -23.16 5.17
C GLY A 386 10.07 -22.66 3.74
N VAL A 387 8.99 -22.48 2.98
CA VAL A 387 9.03 -22.08 1.58
C VAL A 387 9.13 -20.57 1.44
N THR A 388 9.67 -20.13 0.32
CA THR A 388 9.69 -18.70 -0.02
C THR A 388 8.27 -18.18 -0.23
N GLU A 389 8.06 -16.86 -0.11
CA GLU A 389 6.75 -16.23 -0.37
C GLU A 389 6.18 -16.62 -1.74
N MET A 390 7.08 -16.82 -2.70
CA MET A 390 6.79 -17.18 -4.08
C MET A 390 6.29 -18.61 -4.22
N GLU A 391 6.94 -19.57 -3.58
CA GLU A 391 6.50 -20.97 -3.55
C GLU A 391 5.16 -21.09 -2.83
N ALA A 392 4.97 -20.37 -1.71
CA ALA A 392 3.69 -20.29 -1.03
C ALA A 392 2.57 -19.77 -1.94
N TYR A 393 2.84 -18.71 -2.72
CA TYR A 393 1.87 -18.19 -3.68
C TYR A 393 1.60 -19.14 -4.85
N LYS A 394 2.63 -19.83 -5.34
CA LYS A 394 2.52 -20.82 -6.41
C LYS A 394 1.67 -22.00 -5.96
N THR A 395 1.86 -22.49 -4.74
CA THR A 395 1.02 -23.52 -4.13
C THR A 395 -0.43 -23.05 -4.02
N LEU A 396 -0.68 -21.84 -3.51
CA LEU A 396 -2.03 -21.27 -3.46
C LEU A 396 -2.71 -21.25 -4.84
N ARG A 397 -1.97 -20.83 -5.87
CA ARG A 397 -2.47 -20.73 -7.24
C ARG A 397 -2.66 -22.09 -7.90
N SER A 398 -1.72 -23.03 -7.73
CA SER A 398 -1.84 -24.37 -8.31
C SER A 398 -3.02 -25.11 -7.70
N THR A 399 -3.19 -25.04 -6.38
CA THR A 399 -4.35 -25.62 -5.69
C THR A 399 -5.65 -24.94 -6.12
N ALA A 400 -5.64 -23.63 -6.40
CA ALA A 400 -6.81 -22.92 -6.94
C ALA A 400 -7.18 -23.39 -8.35
N MET A 401 -6.18 -23.63 -9.21
CA MET A 401 -6.37 -24.14 -10.57
C MET A 401 -6.84 -25.60 -10.57
N GLU A 402 -6.23 -26.47 -9.75
CA GLU A 402 -6.62 -27.87 -9.60
C GLU A 402 -8.05 -28.03 -9.07
N GLN A 403 -8.47 -27.14 -8.17
CA GLN A 403 -9.82 -27.15 -7.60
C GLN A 403 -10.82 -26.26 -8.35
N ASN A 404 -10.39 -25.56 -9.40
CA ASN A 404 -11.19 -24.64 -10.20
C ASN A 404 -11.92 -23.56 -9.36
N ARG A 405 -11.21 -23.00 -8.38
CA ARG A 405 -11.70 -21.98 -7.42
C ARG A 405 -10.85 -20.71 -7.49
N LYS A 406 -11.34 -19.61 -6.90
CA LYS A 406 -10.53 -18.38 -6.79
C LYS A 406 -9.41 -18.59 -5.77
N VAL A 407 -8.29 -17.88 -5.95
CA VAL A 407 -7.14 -17.97 -5.04
C VAL A 407 -7.50 -17.56 -3.61
N ILE A 408 -8.44 -16.61 -3.45
CA ILE A 408 -8.97 -16.23 -2.13
C ILE A 408 -9.65 -17.41 -1.41
N ASP A 409 -10.46 -18.20 -2.12
CA ASP A 409 -11.19 -19.32 -1.52
C ASP A 409 -10.23 -20.39 -0.96
N ILE A 410 -9.11 -20.61 -1.66
CA ILE A 410 -8.05 -21.52 -1.22
C ILE A 410 -7.31 -20.93 -0.02
N ALA A 411 -7.01 -19.63 -0.05
CA ALA A 411 -6.38 -18.94 1.06
C ALA A 411 -7.23 -19.02 2.34
N GLU A 412 -8.55 -18.87 2.24
CA GLU A 412 -9.48 -19.06 3.35
C GLU A 412 -9.47 -20.50 3.88
N ASN A 413 -9.51 -21.50 2.99
CA ASN A 413 -9.47 -22.91 3.40
C ASN A 413 -8.18 -23.26 4.15
N ILE A 414 -7.04 -22.76 3.69
CA ILE A 414 -5.74 -22.99 4.34
C ILE A 414 -5.67 -22.32 5.71
N LEU A 415 -6.24 -21.11 5.85
CA LEU A 415 -6.32 -20.43 7.14
C LEU A 415 -7.32 -21.10 8.09
N ALA A 416 -8.40 -21.68 7.57
CA ALA A 416 -9.40 -22.40 8.34
C ALA A 416 -8.87 -23.75 8.84
N SER A 417 -8.15 -24.51 8.00
CA SER A 417 -7.57 -25.80 8.37
C SER A 417 -6.49 -25.68 9.44
N HIS A 418 -5.81 -24.54 9.52
CA HIS A 418 -4.80 -24.27 10.56
C HIS A 418 -5.37 -23.70 11.87
N ARG A 419 -6.63 -23.27 11.89
CA ARG A 419 -7.32 -22.80 13.12
C ARG A 419 -7.93 -23.92 13.94
N GLN A 420 -8.04 -25.14 13.39
CA GLN A 420 -8.41 -26.32 14.16
C GLN A 420 -7.13 -27.01 14.65
N PRO A 421 -6.77 -26.90 15.94
CA PRO A 421 -5.70 -27.73 16.46
C PRO A 421 -6.20 -29.18 16.50
N GLY A 422 -5.48 -30.07 15.85
CA GLY A 422 -5.53 -31.51 16.13
C GLY A 422 -4.81 -31.83 17.42
#